data_AF-A0A8J3AHC8-F1
#
_entry.id   AF-A0A8J3AHC8-F1
#
_cell.length_a   1.000
_cell.length_b   1.000
_cell.length_c   1.000
_cell.angle_alpha   90.00
_cell.angle_beta   90.00
_cell.angle_gamma   90.00
#
_symmetry.space_group_name_H-M   'P 1'
#
loop_
_entity.id
_entity.type
_entity.pdbx_description
1 polymer ?
#
loop_
_entity_poly.entity_id
_entity_poly.type
_entity_poly.pdbx_seq_one_letter_code
_entity_poly.pdbx_strand_id
1 'polypeptide(L)' 'MGDIGFILLGFIVWGLISFGLILLLWGLWKKSWKSFLWSGIALLPTLFYIGGENWERLVALTPLIPFALAFYTKSAKIK' A
#
# COMPACT_ATOMS: atom_id res chain seq x y z
N MET A 1 29.94 1.72 -7.28
CA MET A 1 28.70 0.90 -7.33
C MET A 1 27.71 1.18 -6.20
N GLY A 2 28.01 2.02 -5.20
CA GLY A 2 27.12 2.28 -4.05
C GLY A 2 25.90 3.17 -4.34
N ASP A 3 26.03 4.20 -5.17
CA ASP A 3 24.98 5.22 -5.31
C ASP A 3 23.81 4.78 -6.21
N ILE A 4 24.12 4.11 -7.32
CA ILE A 4 23.11 3.66 -8.29
C ILE A 4 22.17 2.62 -7.67
N GLY A 5 22.70 1.71 -6.85
CA GLY A 5 21.89 0.70 -6.16
C GLY A 5 20.91 1.33 -5.17
N PHE A 6 21.35 2.33 -4.40
CA PHE A 6 20.49 3.03 -3.44
C PHE A 6 19.41 3.87 -4.14
N ILE A 7 19.77 4.57 -5.22
CA ILE A 7 18.80 5.34 -6.04
C ILE A 7 17.75 4.41 -6.64
N LEU A 8 18.16 3.26 -7.19
CA LEU A 8 17.24 2.29 -7.78
C LEU A 8 16.29 1.70 -6.72
N LEU A 9 16.81 1.35 -5.54
CA LEU A 9 16.01 0.88 -4.42
C LEU A 9 14.96 1.93 -4.02
N GLY A 10 15.37 3.19 -3.88
CA GLY A 10 14.48 4.30 -3.60
C GLY A 10 13.38 4.44 -4.65
N PHE A 11 13.75 4.40 -5.94
CA PHE A 11 12.80 4.48 -7.05
C PHE A 11 11.77 3.35 -7.02
N ILE A 12 12.21 2.11 -6.75
CA ILE A 12 11.31 0.95 -6.64
C ILE A 12 10.34 1.12 -5.46
N VAL A 13 10.84 1.51 -4.28
CA VAL A 13 10.01 1.67 -3.08
C VAL A 13 8.97 2.78 -3.27
N TRP A 14 9.40 3.97 -3.70
CA TRP A 14 8.49 5.09 -3.95
C TRP A 14 7.53 4.83 -5.11
N GLY A 15 7.98 4.09 -6.14
CA GLY A 15 7.14 3.62 -7.24
C GLY A 15 6.04 2.66 -6.75
N LEU A 16 6.37 1.68 -5.92
CA LEU A 16 5.40 0.76 -5.31
C LEU A 16 4.37 1.51 -4.46
N ILE A 17 4.82 2.46 -3.64
CA ILE A 17 3.94 3.25 -2.78
C ILE A 17 2.96 4.06 -3.65
N SER A 18 3.48 4.78 -4.64
CA SER A 18 2.66 5.60 -5.55
C SER A 18 1.66 4.75 -6.32
N PHE A 19 2.10 3.60 -6.86
CA PHE A 19 1.23 2.65 -7.55
C PHE A 19 0.15 2.08 -6.63
N GLY A 20 0.51 1.75 -5.39
CA GLY A 20 -0.41 1.30 -4.36
C GLY A 20 -1.51 2.32 -4.03
N LEU A 21 -1.16 3.61 -3.93
CA LEU A 21 -2.12 4.69 -3.74
C LEU A 21 -3.06 4.86 -4.95
N ILE A 22 -2.53 4.77 -6.17
CA ILE A 22 -3.36 4.82 -7.39
C ILE A 22 -4.34 3.65 -7.41
N LEU A 23 -3.89 2.44 -7.08
CA LEU A 23 -4.76 1.25 -6.98
C LEU A 23 -5.80 1.36 -5.87
N LEU A 24 -5.49 2.05 -4.77
CA LEU A 24 -6.44 2.33 -3.69
C LEU A 24 -7.59 3.19 -4.21
N LEU A 25 -7.26 4.32 -4.83
CA LEU A 25 -8.24 5.25 -5.42
C LEU A 25 -9.06 4.57 -6.53
N TRP A 26 -8.39 3.80 -7.38
CA TRP A 26 -9.06 3.01 -8.42
C TRP A 26 -9.99 1.94 -7.83
N GLY A 27 -9.57 1.30 -6.73
CA GLY A 27 -10.37 0.34 -5.99
C GLY A 27 -11.62 0.97 -5.38
N LEU A 28 -11.51 2.18 -4.82
CA LEU A 28 -12.65 2.96 -4.33
C LEU A 28 -13.61 3.28 -5.47
N TRP A 29 -13.10 3.73 -6.62
CA TRP A 29 -13.93 4.07 -7.78
C TRP A 29 -14.65 2.85 -8.37
N LYS A 30 -13.92 1.74 -8.56
CA LYS A 30 -14.47 0.52 -9.19
C LYS A 30 -15.10 -0.46 -8.20
N LYS A 31 -15.09 -0.15 -6.90
CA LYS A 31 -15.52 -1.05 -5.81
C LYS A 31 -14.91 -2.46 -5.97
N SER A 32 -13.60 -2.51 -6.26
CA SER A 32 -12.92 -3.75 -6.64
C SER A 32 -12.07 -4.28 -5.48
N TRP A 33 -12.49 -5.42 -4.91
CA TRP A 33 -11.72 -6.10 -3.86
C TRP A 33 -10.30 -6.48 -4.30
N LYS A 34 -10.11 -6.85 -5.58
CA LYS A 34 -8.79 -7.18 -6.13
C LYS A 34 -7.88 -5.95 -6.15
N SER A 35 -8.44 -4.79 -6.52
CA SER A 35 -7.68 -3.53 -6.55
C SER A 35 -7.21 -3.14 -5.14
N PHE A 36 -8.08 -3.30 -4.14
CA PHE A 36 -7.70 -3.08 -2.75
C PHE A 36 -6.63 -4.08 -2.26
N LEU A 37 -6.76 -5.37 -2.61
CA LEU A 37 -5.75 -6.36 -2.25
C LEU A 37 -4.37 -6.01 -2.82
N TRP A 38 -4.31 -5.70 -4.12
CA TRP A 38 -3.06 -5.31 -4.79
C TRP A 38 -2.51 -3.98 -4.27
N SER A 39 -3.37 -3.03 -3.93
CA SER A 39 -2.99 -1.79 -3.26
C SER A 39 -2.30 -2.07 -1.93
N GLY A 40 -2.88 -2.92 -1.07
CA GLY A 40 -2.28 -3.27 0.22
C GLY A 40 -0.93 -3.96 0.09
N ILE A 41 -0.78 -4.87 -0.88
CA ILE A 41 0.50 -5.52 -1.19
C ILE A 41 1.54 -4.49 -1.63
N ALA A 42 1.18 -3.58 -2.53
CA ALA A 42 2.09 -2.54 -3.03
C ALA A 42 2.51 -1.53 -1.95
N LEU A 43 1.69 -1.34 -0.91
CA LEU A 43 1.96 -0.45 0.22
C LEU A 43 2.73 -1.12 1.37
N LEU A 44 3.02 -2.42 1.32
CA LEU A 44 3.83 -3.11 2.33
C LEU A 44 5.19 -2.46 2.63
N PRO A 45 5.90 -1.81 1.67
CA PRO A 45 7.11 -1.06 1.98
C PRO A 45 6.92 0.00 3.08
N THR A 46 5.73 0.54 3.29
CA THR A 46 5.50 1.50 4.39
C THR A 46 5.72 0.90 5.79
N LEU A 47 5.77 -0.43 5.93
CA LEU A 47 6.09 -1.10 7.19
C LEU A 47 7.49 -0.78 7.70
N PHE A 48 8.41 -0.29 6.88
CA PHE A 48 9.73 0.16 7.35
C PHE A 48 9.63 1.26 8.42
N TYR A 49 8.54 2.04 8.41
CA TYR A 49 8.27 3.09 9.41
C TYR A 49 7.79 2.55 10.76
N ILE A 50 7.65 1.23 10.97
CA ILE A 50 7.15 0.65 12.24
C ILE A 50 8.04 0.98 13.45
N GLY A 51 9.34 1.19 13.21
CA GLY A 51 10.31 1.62 14.22
C GLY A 51 10.38 3.14 14.42
N GLY A 52 9.54 3.92 13.73
CA GLY A 52 9.51 5.37 13.88
C GLY A 52 9.03 5.81 15.27
N GLU A 53 9.58 6.91 15.77
CA GLU A 53 9.37 7.34 17.16
C GLU A 53 8.03 8.06 17.40
N ASN A 54 7.39 8.60 16.35
CA ASN A 54 6.21 9.45 16.47
C ASN A 54 5.15 9.15 15.40
N TRP A 55 4.56 10.19 14.79
CA TRP A 55 3.54 10.11 13.74
C TRP A 55 3.97 9.26 12.53
N GLU A 56 5.27 9.16 12.27
CA GLU A 56 5.90 8.26 11.30
C GLU A 56 5.39 6.82 11.44
N ARG A 57 5.22 6.35 12.69
CA ARG A 57 4.77 4.99 12.99
C ARG A 57 3.35 4.70 12.50
N LEU A 58 2.52 5.75 12.38
CA LEU A 58 1.18 5.62 11.81
C LEU A 58 1.23 5.33 10.30
N VAL A 59 2.28 5.77 9.60
CA VAL A 59 2.48 5.47 8.18
C VAL A 59 2.64 3.95 7.96
N ALA A 60 3.21 3.22 8.92
CA ALA A 60 3.28 1.76 8.84
C ALA A 60 1.91 1.07 8.88
N LEU A 61 0.85 1.75 9.32
CA LEU A 61 -0.51 1.21 9.31
C LEU A 61 -1.21 1.39 7.96
N THR A 62 -0.62 2.14 7.03
CA THR A 62 -1.17 2.40 5.69
C THR A 62 -1.69 1.16 4.95
N PRO A 63 -1.00 0.00 4.90
CA PRO A 63 -1.48 -1.16 4.15
C PRO A 63 -2.68 -1.86 4.80
N LEU A 64 -2.97 -1.61 6.09
CA LEU A 64 -4.15 -2.17 6.75
C LEU A 64 -5.45 -1.63 6.15
N ILE A 65 -5.47 -0.36 5.73
CA ILE A 65 -6.64 0.30 5.14
C ILE A 65 -7.13 -0.45 3.88
N PRO A 66 -6.30 -0.65 2.83
CA PRO A 66 -6.70 -1.44 1.67
C PRO A 66 -7.04 -2.89 2.01
N PHE A 67 -6.34 -3.54 2.94
CA PHE A 67 -6.69 -4.93 3.30
C PHE A 67 -8.08 -5.02 3.95
N ALA A 68 -8.41 -4.09 4.85
CA ALA A 68 -9.75 -3.99 5.42
C ALA A 68 -10.79 -3.76 4.31
N LEU A 69 -10.55 -2.80 3.42
CA LEU A 69 -11.44 -2.51 2.28
C LEU A 69 -11.59 -3.72 1.35
N ALA A 70 -10.51 -4.48 1.09
CA ALA A 70 -10.54 -5.70 0.29
C ALA A 70 -11.45 -6.74 0.92
N PHE A 71 -11.33 -6.96 2.23
CA PHE A 71 -12.17 -7.88 2.97
C PHE A 71 -13.65 -7.46 2.94
N TYR A 72 -13.96 -6.21 3.28
CA TYR A 72 -15.33 -5.70 3.27
C TYR A 72 -15.97 -5.79 1.88
N THR A 73 -15.25 -5.40 0.83
CA THR A 73 -15.78 -5.38 -0.53
C THR A 73 -15.95 -6.79 -1.09
N LYS A 74 -15.07 -7.73 -0.73
CA LYS A 74 -15.22 -9.15 -1.12
C LYS A 74 -16.44 -9.76 -0.44
N SER A 75 -16.60 -9.54 0.87
CA SER A 75 -17.74 -10.04 1.64
C SER A 75 -19.08 -9.43 1.19
N ALA A 76 -19.09 -8.15 0.82
CA ALA A 76 -20.27 -7.49 0.26
C ALA A 76 -20.70 -8.07 -1.11
N LYS A 77 -19.76 -8.66 -1.87
CA LYS A 77 -20.03 -9.29 -3.18
C LYS A 77 -20.43 -10.76 -3.08
N ILE A 78 -20.27 -11.38 -1.91
CA ILE A 78 -20.62 -12.80 -1.66
C ILE A 78 -22.03 -12.91 -1.04
N LYS A 79 -22.67 -11.80 -0.68
CA LYS A 79 -24.12 -11.72 -0.48
C LYS A 79 -24.84 -11.62 -1.81
#